data_AF-A0ABD5YXH1-F1
#
_entry.id   AF-A0ABD5YXH1-F1
#
_cell.length_a   1.000
_cell.length_b   1.000
_cell.length_c   1.000
_cell.angle_alpha   90.00
_cell.angle_beta   90.00
_cell.angle_gamma   90.00
#
_symmetry.space_group_name_H-M   'P 1'
#
loop_
_entity.id
_entity.type
_entity.pdbx_description
1 polymer ?
#
loop_
_entity_poly.entity_id
_entity_poly.type
_entity_poly.pdbx_seq_one_letter_code
_entity_poly.pdbx_strand_id
1 'polypeptide(L)'
;MHRDGGETWLAYTHYEPDELETALYELIDTEAISIDWPTKDTADGMELTLFGEDAALRQLIAGIPDELDVTLERTGEYQPAMDDPAEQLTDRQQEIVQAAIAAGYYDIPRGTTQRDLATDLGLSQRTIGEHLRRAEAKIIQSVVV
;
A
#
# COMPACT_ATOMS: atom_id res chain seq x y z
N MET A 1 -8.78 2.72 -37.34
CA MET A 1 -8.50 1.70 -36.31
C MET A 1 -7.03 1.80 -35.93
N HIS A 2 -6.72 2.33 -34.75
CA HIS A 2 -5.47 2.08 -34.02
C HIS A 2 -5.63 2.66 -32.61
N ARG A 3 -5.74 1.79 -31.61
CA ARG A 3 -5.54 2.11 -30.19
C ARG A 3 -4.59 1.03 -29.70
N ASP A 4 -3.32 1.40 -29.64
CA ASP A 4 -2.25 0.62 -29.04
C ASP A 4 -2.54 0.59 -27.53
N GLY A 5 -3.18 -0.47 -27.08
CA GLY A 5 -3.41 -0.72 -25.66
C GLY A 5 -2.12 -1.28 -25.09
N GLY A 6 -1.30 -0.40 -24.50
CA GLY A 6 -0.04 -0.80 -23.87
C GLY A 6 -0.31 -1.94 -22.89
N GLU A 7 0.17 -3.13 -23.25
CA GLU A 7 0.09 -4.32 -22.42
C GLU A 7 0.74 -4.00 -21.06
N THR A 8 0.02 -4.27 -19.97
CA THR A 8 0.60 -4.15 -18.62
C THR A 8 1.43 -5.40 -18.38
N TRP A 9 2.74 -5.22 -18.27
CA TRP A 9 3.69 -6.30 -18.06
C TRP A 9 4.01 -6.42 -16.57
N LEU A 10 3.84 -7.63 -16.02
CA LEU A 10 4.30 -7.96 -14.68
C LEU A 10 5.71 -8.54 -14.77
N ALA A 11 6.68 -7.85 -14.18
CA ALA A 11 8.02 -8.37 -13.98
C ALA A 11 8.17 -8.74 -12.50
N TYR A 12 8.45 -10.01 -12.21
CA TYR A 12 8.89 -10.43 -10.89
C TYR A 12 10.42 -10.36 -10.87
N THR A 13 10.96 -9.40 -10.13
CA THR A 13 12.41 -9.24 -9.97
C THR A 13 12.81 -9.71 -8.58
N HIS A 14 13.78 -10.60 -8.52
CA HIS A 14 14.51 -10.93 -7.31
C HIS A 14 15.86 -10.22 -7.37
N TYR A 15 16.25 -9.58 -6.28
CA TYR A 15 17.48 -8.80 -6.16
C TYR A 15 18.29 -9.34 -4.97
N GLU A 16 19.58 -9.53 -5.18
CA GLU A 16 20.53 -9.87 -4.12
C GLU A 16 21.21 -8.57 -3.69
N PRO A 17 21.01 -8.13 -2.43
CA PRO A 17 21.61 -6.90 -1.95
C PRO A 17 23.14 -6.99 -1.93
N ASP A 18 23.79 -5.86 -2.18
CA ASP A 18 25.24 -5.75 -2.00
C ASP A 18 25.63 -5.69 -0.51
N GLU A 19 26.93 -5.58 -0.21
CA GLU A 19 27.40 -5.53 1.19
C GLU A 19 26.86 -4.32 1.95
N LEU A 20 26.67 -3.19 1.26
CA LEU A 20 26.19 -1.94 1.86
C LEU A 20 24.69 -2.02 2.18
N GLU A 21 23.90 -2.52 1.24
CA GLU A 21 22.46 -2.72 1.41
C GLU A 21 22.17 -3.82 2.42
N THR A 22 22.98 -4.89 2.46
CA THR A 22 22.85 -5.93 3.48
C THR A 22 23.07 -5.35 4.88
N ALA A 23 24.11 -4.52 5.06
CA ALA A 23 24.36 -3.84 6.33
C ALA A 23 23.21 -2.91 6.74
N LEU A 24 22.59 -2.21 5.78
CA LEU A 24 21.40 -1.39 6.03
C LEU A 24 20.18 -2.23 6.43
N TYR A 25 19.93 -3.35 5.75
CA TYR A 25 18.83 -4.25 6.09
C TYR A 25 19.00 -4.82 7.50
N GLU A 26 20.20 -5.25 7.87
CA GLU A 26 20.48 -5.75 9.22
C GLU A 26 20.28 -4.65 10.26
N LEU A 27 20.71 -3.41 9.99
CA LEU A 27 20.51 -2.28 10.91
C LEU A 27 19.01 -2.01 11.19
N ILE A 28 18.16 -2.21 10.18
CA ILE A 28 16.71 -2.03 10.28
C ILE A 28 16.03 -3.24 10.94
N ASP A 29 16.47 -4.47 10.65
CA ASP A 29 15.88 -5.71 11.17
C ASP A 29 16.21 -5.96 12.65
N THR A 30 17.36 -5.48 13.12
CA THR A 30 17.85 -5.76 14.48
C THR A 30 17.19 -4.89 15.56
N GLU A 31 16.72 -3.71 15.18
CA GLU A 31 16.08 -2.74 16.07
C GLU A 31 14.59 -2.68 15.71
N ALA A 32 13.68 -2.40 16.64
CA ALA A 32 12.23 -2.38 16.39
C ALA A 32 11.79 -1.20 15.49
N ILE A 33 12.31 -1.16 14.27
CA ILE A 33 12.18 -0.12 13.27
C ILE A 33 11.48 -0.76 12.07
N SER A 34 10.35 -0.18 11.71
CA SER A 34 9.61 -0.53 10.52
C SER A 34 9.81 0.56 9.46
N ILE A 35 9.86 0.13 8.20
CA ILE A 35 9.85 1.02 7.04
C ILE A 35 8.39 1.23 6.64
N ASP A 36 7.99 2.49 6.50
CA ASP A 36 6.69 2.85 5.92
C ASP A 36 6.78 2.84 4.39
N TRP A 37 5.88 2.07 3.76
CA TRP A 37 5.78 1.96 2.31
C TRP A 37 4.56 2.76 1.82
N PRO A 38 4.66 3.54 0.72
CA PRO A 38 5.64 3.42 -0.35
C PRO A 38 6.89 4.30 -0.18
N THR A 39 8.04 3.78 -0.59
CA THR A 39 9.25 4.58 -0.81
C THR A 39 9.12 5.39 -2.10
N LYS A 40 9.79 6.54 -2.14
CA LYS A 40 9.84 7.36 -3.36
C LYS A 40 11.26 7.36 -3.90
N ASP A 41 11.43 6.80 -5.09
CA ASP A 41 12.62 7.05 -5.89
C ASP A 41 12.55 8.47 -6.44
N THR A 42 13.59 9.26 -6.14
CA THR A 42 13.78 10.61 -6.67
C THR A 42 14.97 10.61 -7.64
N ALA A 43 15.17 11.71 -8.36
CA ALA A 43 16.33 11.84 -9.26
C ALA A 43 17.68 11.84 -8.50
N ASP A 44 17.65 12.17 -7.20
CA ASP A 44 18.82 12.40 -6.36
C ASP A 44 19.02 11.32 -5.30
N GLY A 45 18.14 10.30 -5.24
CA GLY A 45 18.21 9.21 -4.27
C GLY A 45 16.85 8.63 -3.90
N MET A 46 16.79 7.85 -2.83
CA MET A 46 15.57 7.22 -2.32
C MET A 46 15.11 7.89 -1.02
N GLU A 47 13.85 8.31 -0.96
CA GLU A 47 13.22 8.77 0.29
C GLU A 47 12.55 7.59 1.01
N LEU A 48 12.98 7.36 2.24
CA LEU A 48 12.45 6.34 3.15
C LEU A 48 11.83 7.00 4.38
N THR A 49 10.70 6.49 4.84
CA THR A 49 10.13 6.85 6.15
C THR A 49 10.33 5.68 7.11
N LEU A 50 10.98 5.95 8.24
CA LEU A 50 11.30 4.96 9.26
C LEU A 50 10.55 5.31 10.55
N PHE A 51 9.97 4.31 11.20
CA PHE A 51 9.26 4.50 12.46
C PHE A 51 9.55 3.36 13.43
N GLY A 52 9.65 3.71 14.71
CA GLY A 52 10.07 2.79 15.75
C GLY A 52 10.25 3.52 17.07
N GLU A 53 10.81 2.84 18.07
CA GLU A 53 11.16 3.49 19.32
C GLU A 53 12.27 4.54 19.11
N ASP A 54 12.21 5.66 19.84
CA ASP A 54 13.21 6.74 19.74
C ASP A 54 14.65 6.24 19.98
N ALA A 55 14.83 5.29 20.91
CA ALA A 55 16.14 4.68 21.16
C ALA A 55 16.65 3.88 19.95
N ALA A 56 15.77 3.12 19.30
CA ALA A 56 16.08 2.35 18.10
C ALA A 56 16.44 3.27 16.93
N LEU A 57 15.63 4.29 16.66
CA LEU A 57 15.89 5.27 15.59
C LEU A 57 17.21 6.01 15.79
N ARG A 58 17.58 6.36 17.03
CA ARG A 58 18.88 6.98 17.33
C ARG A 58 20.05 6.04 17.08
N GLN A 59 19.92 4.77 17.45
CA GLN A 59 20.96 3.76 17.20
C GLN A 59 21.15 3.54 15.71
N LEU A 60 20.06 3.46 14.95
CA LEU A 60 20.09 3.37 13.49
C LEU A 60 20.83 4.58 12.90
N ILE A 61 20.43 5.82 13.21
CA ILE A 61 21.09 7.02 12.68
C ILE A 61 22.59 7.03 13.00
N ALA A 62 22.99 6.58 14.19
CA ALA A 62 24.39 6.50 14.60
C ALA A 62 25.18 5.36 13.93
N GLY A 63 24.48 4.34 13.41
CA GLY A 63 25.05 3.17 12.76
C GLY A 63 25.06 3.24 11.23
N ILE A 64 24.58 4.34 10.64
CA ILE A 64 24.64 4.55 9.20
C ILE A 64 26.11 4.64 8.76
N PRO A 65 26.54 3.81 7.78
CA PRO A 65 27.89 3.88 7.22
C PRO A 65 28.22 5.27 6.64
N ASP A 66 29.45 5.73 6.83
CA ASP A 66 29.93 7.05 6.36
C ASP A 66 29.89 7.18 4.83
N GLU A 67 29.82 6.06 4.10
CA GLU A 67 29.71 6.00 2.65
C GLU A 67 28.33 6.45 2.14
N LEU A 68 27.31 6.50 3.00
CA LEU A 68 25.96 6.92 2.66
C LEU A 68 25.69 8.37 3.06
N ASP A 69 25.35 9.20 2.09
CA ASP A 69 24.89 10.57 2.33
C ASP A 69 23.42 10.57 2.72
N VAL A 70 23.15 10.37 4.01
CA VAL A 70 21.79 10.38 4.57
C VAL A 70 21.47 11.73 5.17
N THR A 71 20.46 12.40 4.62
CA THR A 71 19.91 13.63 5.19
C THR A 71 18.61 13.34 5.91
N LEU A 72 18.55 13.73 7.18
CA LEU A 72 17.32 13.65 7.98
C LEU A 72 16.42 14.84 7.66
N GLU A 73 15.44 14.62 6.79
CA GLU A 73 14.52 15.68 6.35
C GLU A 73 13.53 16.10 7.44
N ARG A 74 12.93 15.14 8.17
CA ARG A 74 11.89 15.40 9.18
C ARG A 74 11.93 14.38 10.32
N THR A 75 11.63 14.84 11.54
CA THR A 75 11.37 13.98 12.72
C THR A 75 10.11 14.43 13.43
N GLY A 76 9.39 13.51 14.04
CA GLY A 76 8.15 13.79 14.76
C GLY A 76 7.47 12.52 15.28
N GLU A 77 6.35 12.70 15.97
CA GLU A 77 5.45 11.58 16.27
C GLU A 77 4.95 10.99 14.95
N TYR A 78 5.25 9.71 14.73
CA TYR A 78 4.72 8.98 13.58
C TYR A 78 3.32 8.49 13.94
N GLN A 79 2.30 9.18 13.42
CA GLN A 79 1.03 8.52 13.17
C GLN A 79 1.19 7.82 11.82
N PRO A 80 1.15 6.48 11.74
CA PRO A 80 1.03 5.82 10.45
C PRO A 80 -0.15 6.46 9.72
N ALA A 81 0.16 7.07 8.57
CA ALA A 81 -0.89 7.41 7.66
C ALA A 81 -1.42 6.06 7.15
N MET A 82 -2.63 5.74 7.61
CA MET A 82 -3.51 4.65 7.17
C MET A 82 -3.35 3.34 7.94
N ASP A 83 -4.28 3.09 8.88
CA ASP A 83 -4.85 1.75 9.04
C ASP A 83 -5.03 1.18 7.63
N ASP A 84 -4.60 -0.07 7.37
CA ASP A 84 -4.81 -0.73 6.08
C ASP A 84 -6.23 -0.35 5.60
N PRO A 85 -6.40 0.25 4.41
CA PRO A 85 -7.73 0.64 3.95
C PRO A 85 -8.74 -0.51 4.05
N ALA A 86 -8.25 -1.76 3.99
CA ALA A 86 -9.02 -2.96 4.25
C ALA A 86 -9.42 -3.13 5.74
N GLU A 87 -8.57 -2.81 6.71
CA GLU A 87 -8.89 -2.79 8.15
C GLU A 87 -9.96 -1.76 8.51
N GLN A 88 -10.12 -0.71 7.70
CA GLN A 88 -11.22 0.26 7.87
C GLN A 88 -12.57 -0.28 7.36
N LEU A 89 -12.58 -1.36 6.57
CA LEU A 89 -13.80 -1.99 6.09
C LEU A 89 -14.35 -2.94 7.16
N THR A 90 -15.67 -3.00 7.28
CA THR A 90 -16.30 -4.09 8.04
C THR A 90 -16.16 -5.39 7.24
N ASP A 91 -16.17 -6.56 7.90
CA ASP A 91 -16.14 -7.88 7.22
C ASP A 91 -17.08 -7.95 6.01
N ARG A 92 -18.32 -7.47 6.16
CA ARG A 92 -19.31 -7.48 5.08
C ARG A 92 -18.98 -6.55 3.90
N GLN A 93 -18.32 -5.43 4.16
CA GLN A 93 -17.86 -4.51 3.12
C GLN A 93 -16.70 -5.15 2.36
N GLN A 94 -15.76 -5.76 3.06
CA GLN A 94 -14.63 -6.47 2.49
C GLN A 94 -15.08 -7.64 1.61
N GLU A 95 -15.99 -8.50 2.10
CA GLU A 95 -16.55 -9.62 1.34
C GLU A 95 -17.21 -9.16 0.03
N ILE A 96 -18.01 -8.09 0.08
CA ILE A 96 -18.71 -7.57 -1.10
C ILE A 96 -17.74 -6.95 -2.10
N VAL A 97 -16.72 -6.23 -1.64
CA VAL A 97 -15.67 -5.66 -2.50
C VAL A 97 -14.85 -6.77 -3.16
N GLN A 98 -14.46 -7.80 -2.41
CA GLN A 98 -13.73 -8.95 -2.95
C GLN A 98 -14.55 -9.69 -4.02
N ALA A 99 -15.84 -9.93 -3.77
CA ALA A 99 -16.73 -10.55 -4.76
C ALA A 99 -16.90 -9.66 -6.00
N ALA A 100 -17.00 -8.34 -5.83
CA ALA A 100 -17.08 -7.39 -6.94
C ALA A 100 -15.81 -7.39 -7.79
N ILE A 101 -14.62 -7.41 -7.17
CA ILE A 101 -13.33 -7.51 -7.87
C ILE A 101 -13.24 -8.83 -8.63
N ALA A 102 -13.52 -9.97 -7.97
CA ALA A 102 -13.43 -11.29 -8.57
C ALA A 102 -14.37 -11.47 -9.78
N ALA A 103 -15.52 -10.78 -9.78
CA ALA A 103 -16.49 -10.79 -10.87
C ALA A 103 -16.24 -9.70 -11.94
N GLY A 104 -15.15 -8.92 -11.82
CA GLY A 104 -14.79 -7.89 -12.79
C GLY A 104 -15.67 -6.64 -12.76
N TYR A 105 -16.26 -6.30 -11.61
CA TYR A 105 -17.15 -5.14 -11.47
C TYR A 105 -16.43 -3.82 -11.74
N TYR A 106 -15.15 -3.75 -11.39
CA TYR A 106 -14.28 -2.59 -11.55
C TYR A 106 -13.50 -2.59 -12.88
N ASP A 107 -13.64 -3.64 -13.70
CA ASP A 107 -12.94 -3.77 -14.97
C ASP A 107 -13.52 -2.84 -16.05
N ILE A 108 -12.73 -2.62 -17.09
CA ILE A 108 -13.15 -1.88 -18.29
C ILE A 108 -12.89 -2.76 -19.52
N PRO A 109 -13.93 -3.30 -20.18
CA PRO A 109 -15.35 -3.22 -19.84
C PRO A 109 -15.69 -4.03 -18.58
N ARG A 110 -16.75 -3.65 -17.88
CA ARG A 110 -17.19 -4.36 -16.66
C ARG A 110 -17.58 -5.80 -16.98
N GLY A 111 -17.05 -6.74 -16.20
CA GLY A 111 -17.41 -8.17 -16.24
C GLY A 111 -18.73 -8.50 -15.55
N THR A 112 -19.21 -7.64 -14.64
CA THR A 112 -20.47 -7.84 -13.90
C THR A 112 -21.20 -6.53 -13.57
N THR A 113 -22.45 -6.63 -13.12
CA THR A 113 -23.23 -5.50 -12.59
C THR A 113 -23.59 -5.67 -11.12
N GLN A 114 -24.00 -4.59 -10.44
CA GLN A 114 -24.52 -4.69 -9.07
C GLN A 114 -25.73 -5.62 -8.93
N ARG A 115 -26.49 -5.80 -10.01
CA ARG A 115 -27.66 -6.69 -10.03
C ARG A 115 -27.24 -8.15 -10.06
N ASP A 116 -26.19 -8.45 -10.80
CA ASP A 116 -25.66 -9.81 -10.91
C ASP A 116 -24.99 -10.19 -9.58
N LEU A 117 -24.16 -9.31 -9.02
CA LEU A 117 -23.59 -9.46 -7.67
C LEU A 117 -24.65 -9.64 -6.58
N ALA A 118 -25.76 -8.91 -6.66
CA ALA A 118 -26.87 -9.05 -5.72
C ALA A 118 -27.52 -10.43 -5.80
N THR A 119 -27.64 -10.98 -7.02
CA THR A 119 -28.15 -12.33 -7.26
C THR A 119 -27.21 -13.38 -6.68
N ASP A 120 -25.90 -13.24 -6.92
CA ASP A 120 -24.89 -14.19 -6.47
C ASP A 120 -24.74 -14.22 -4.94
N LEU A 121 -24.86 -13.07 -4.28
CA LEU A 121 -24.68 -12.92 -2.83
C LEU A 121 -25.99 -13.01 -2.04
N GLY A 122 -27.13 -13.24 -2.70
CA GLY A 122 -28.45 -13.30 -2.05
C GLY A 122 -28.87 -11.99 -1.37
N LEU A 123 -28.43 -10.85 -1.92
CA LEU A 123 -28.70 -9.51 -1.39
C LEU A 123 -29.57 -8.68 -2.34
N SER A 124 -30.03 -7.52 -1.88
CA SER A 124 -30.66 -6.55 -2.78
C SER A 124 -29.59 -5.74 -3.54
N GLN A 125 -29.89 -5.34 -4.78
CA GLN A 125 -29.02 -4.45 -5.56
C GLN A 125 -28.68 -3.15 -4.79
N ARG A 126 -29.65 -2.62 -4.03
CA ARG A 126 -29.47 -1.43 -3.20
C ARG A 126 -28.43 -1.68 -2.10
N THR A 127 -28.50 -2.84 -1.44
CA THR A 127 -27.56 -3.25 -0.38
C THR A 127 -26.14 -3.37 -0.93
N ILE A 128 -25.96 -4.02 -2.09
CA ILE A 128 -24.65 -4.11 -2.76
C ILE A 128 -24.09 -2.71 -3.05
N GLY A 129 -24.89 -1.86 -3.72
CA GLY A 129 -24.45 -0.50 -4.05
C GLY A 129 -24.10 0.35 -2.82
N GLU A 130 -24.82 0.18 -1.70
CA GLU A 130 -24.54 0.88 -0.45
C GLU A 130 -23.23 0.41 0.20
N HIS A 131 -22.98 -0.91 0.22
CA HIS A 131 -21.73 -1.45 0.74
C HIS A 131 -20.53 -1.03 -0.11
N LEU A 132 -20.62 -1.15 -1.44
CA LEU A 132 -19.55 -0.72 -2.35
C LEU A 132 -19.25 0.77 -2.18
N ARG A 133 -20.26 1.62 -2.20
CA ARG A 133 -20.06 3.08 -2.06
C ARG A 133 -19.45 3.48 -0.72
N ARG A 134 -19.84 2.80 0.38
CA ARG A 134 -19.25 3.06 1.70
C ARG A 134 -17.80 2.57 1.78
N ALA A 135 -17.50 1.41 1.20
CA ALA A 135 -16.15 0.89 1.15
C ALA A 135 -15.24 1.79 0.31
N GLU A 136 -15.68 2.15 -0.89
CA GLU A 136 -14.99 3.09 -1.79
C GLU A 136 -14.74 4.44 -1.10
N ALA A 137 -15.73 5.00 -0.39
CA ALA A 137 -15.57 6.27 0.31
C ALA A 137 -14.50 6.19 1.42
N LYS A 138 -14.47 5.12 2.21
CA LYS A 138 -13.45 4.90 3.24
C LYS A 138 -12.05 4.80 2.64
N ILE A 139 -11.91 3.97 1.60
CA ILE A 139 -10.62 3.79 0.90
C ILE A 139 -10.16 5.10 0.27
N ILE A 140 -11.03 5.80 -0.46
CA ILE A 140 -10.67 7.08 -1.09
C ILE A 140 -10.27 8.11 -0.02
N GLN A 141 -11.02 8.22 1.07
CA GLN A 141 -10.68 9.12 2.18
C GLN A 141 -9.32 8.80 2.80
N SER A 142 -8.99 7.52 2.93
CA SER A 142 -7.68 7.11 3.46
C SER A 142 -6.52 7.52 2.54
N VAL A 143 -6.74 7.59 1.22
CA VAL A 143 -5.67 7.89 0.24
C VAL A 143 -5.52 9.38 -0.07
N VAL A 144 -6.56 10.20 0.16
CA VAL A 144 -6.58 11.62 -0.26
C VAL A 144 -6.47 12.63 0.89
N VAL A 145 -6.35 12.18 2.14
CA VAL A 145 -6.33 13.02 3.36
C VAL A 145 -5.01 12.90 4.10
#